data_AF-A0A3R7UY32-F1
#
_entry.id   AF-A0A3R7UY32-F1
#
_cell.length_a   1.000
_cell.length_b   1.000
_cell.length_c   1.000
_cell.angle_alpha   90.00
_cell.angle_beta   90.00
_cell.angle_gamma   90.00
#
_symmetry.space_group_name_H-M   'P 1'
#
loop_
_entity.id
_entity.type
_entity.pdbx_description
1 polymer ?
#
loop_
_entity_poly.entity_id
_entity_poly.type
_entity_poly.pdbx_seq_one_letter_code
_entity_poly.pdbx_strand_id
1 'polypeptide(L)'
;MLVLFGIGCLLSLQYCSAPVDEIGDTPSSVILSGGIFGVIRQSQDNFSWHDTDGANVSSSVKFQLTSNSKLDSILWIFPGANPDRLEGVLQAQTEFQGYGSFQPYVAIKSIDSTSSKITRIRLDTIFSNPIKVNYSVDDWNSFTTSGPDVWDNFGTSDILIGRDTIVDQSTDSIIIKKRFEGLNGGDPTIKFSYKINQNVSADIKTGNNKKFSVIIDGFERFSAREVKNKQFFDVSIPLKNKDQFDLEIIRYPSLFSTEWEVSTDDPSSIDPQTITMYQPNANENTLIGYPSVTASTTVMFNYGSYNYGSVSSGFELVENGDPIKLLEGQYKLEVTLERGLPIRYSIEEGLNLGDNEVRFDLFIYDFRLEF
;
A
#
# COMPACT_ATOMS: atom_id res chain seq x y z
N MET A 1 20.25 -56.24 83.67
CA MET A 1 20.07 -54.79 83.57
C MET A 1 19.88 -54.47 82.08
N LEU A 2 18.67 -54.03 81.71
CA LEU A 2 18.28 -53.13 80.58
C LEU A 2 19.41 -52.76 79.58
N VAL A 3 19.32 -52.80 78.23
CA VAL A 3 18.33 -52.33 77.20
C VAL A 3 18.79 -52.87 75.81
N LEU A 4 17.96 -53.57 74.99
CA LEU A 4 17.25 -53.18 73.71
C LEU A 4 18.13 -52.46 72.64
N PHE A 5 18.04 -52.57 71.30
CA PHE A 5 17.16 -53.13 70.23
C PHE A 5 18.00 -53.04 68.90
N GLY A 6 17.76 -53.64 67.73
CA GLY A 6 16.73 -54.50 67.13
C GLY A 6 17.19 -54.90 65.70
N ILE A 7 16.99 -56.14 65.24
CA ILE A 7 15.90 -56.65 64.33
C ILE A 7 16.18 -56.31 62.85
N GLY A 8 16.10 -57.22 61.85
CA GLY A 8 15.66 -58.62 61.76
C GLY A 8 15.96 -59.16 60.33
N CYS A 9 16.31 -60.46 60.18
CA CYS A 9 15.46 -61.57 59.68
C CYS A 9 15.11 -61.48 58.19
N LEU A 10 15.08 -62.51 57.34
CA LEU A 10 15.31 -63.98 57.33
C LEU A 10 15.14 -64.38 55.84
N LEU A 11 15.67 -65.52 55.39
CA LEU A 11 14.93 -66.53 54.60
C LEU A 11 15.82 -67.68 54.08
N SER A 12 15.16 -68.85 54.00
CA SER A 12 15.65 -70.21 53.74
C SER A 12 15.38 -70.69 52.31
N LEU A 13 16.09 -71.75 51.90
CA LEU A 13 15.99 -72.51 50.64
C LEU A 13 14.94 -73.65 50.70
N GLN A 14 14.26 -73.96 49.58
CA GLN A 14 14.44 -75.21 48.77
C GLN A 14 13.42 -75.41 47.62
N TYR A 15 13.98 -75.67 46.42
CA TYR A 15 13.61 -76.45 45.20
C TYR A 15 12.19 -76.50 44.56
N CYS A 16 12.10 -76.14 43.25
CA CYS A 16 11.75 -77.03 42.11
C CYS A 16 11.79 -76.34 40.72
N SER A 17 12.00 -77.17 39.66
CA SER A 17 11.76 -76.99 38.20
C SER A 17 12.54 -75.94 37.38
N ALA A 18 12.97 -76.35 36.18
CA ALA A 18 13.41 -75.45 35.11
C ALA A 18 12.21 -74.81 34.41
N PRO A 19 12.34 -73.55 34.00
CA PRO A 19 12.11 -73.25 32.59
C PRO A 19 13.26 -72.42 32.01
N VAL A 20 13.63 -72.80 30.78
CA VAL A 20 14.05 -71.93 29.68
C VAL A 20 14.35 -70.48 30.10
N ASP A 21 15.64 -70.15 30.24
CA ASP A 21 16.13 -68.78 30.21
C ASP A 21 16.04 -68.24 28.75
N GLU A 22 14.81 -68.14 28.25
CA GLU A 22 14.50 -67.09 27.28
C GLU A 22 14.21 -65.86 28.14
N ILE A 23 15.27 -65.10 28.43
CA ILE A 23 15.10 -63.68 28.67
C ILE A 23 14.54 -63.12 27.36
N GLY A 24 13.22 -63.15 27.25
CA GLY A 24 12.45 -62.42 26.28
C GLY A 24 12.67 -60.96 26.57
N ASP A 25 13.75 -60.40 26.01
CA ASP A 25 13.87 -58.95 25.87
C ASP A 25 12.57 -58.48 25.23
N THR A 26 11.84 -57.68 25.98
CA THR A 26 10.60 -57.09 25.52
C THR A 26 10.92 -56.28 24.26
N PRO A 27 10.15 -56.44 23.16
CA PRO A 27 10.32 -55.62 21.97
C PRO A 27 10.27 -54.15 22.38
N SER A 28 11.28 -53.38 22.00
CA SER A 28 11.34 -51.95 22.29
C SER A 28 11.26 -51.13 21.01
N SER A 29 10.40 -50.11 21.02
CA SER A 29 10.29 -49.13 19.95
C SER A 29 11.04 -47.85 20.35
N VAL A 30 11.99 -47.44 19.52
CA VAL A 30 12.69 -46.17 19.70
C VAL A 30 12.15 -45.17 18.67
N ILE A 31 11.53 -44.09 19.15
CA ILE A 31 11.08 -42.98 18.30
C ILE A 31 12.17 -41.93 18.29
N LEU A 32 12.65 -41.60 17.09
CA LEU A 32 13.64 -40.55 16.86
C LEU A 32 12.97 -39.43 16.07
N SER A 33 13.07 -38.20 16.56
CA SER A 33 12.61 -37.00 15.86
C SER A 33 13.80 -36.35 15.17
N GLY A 34 13.68 -36.11 13.86
CA GLY A 34 14.74 -35.57 13.01
C GLY A 34 15.77 -36.61 12.53
N GLY A 35 16.21 -36.47 11.28
CA GLY A 35 17.30 -37.28 10.71
C GLY A 35 16.96 -38.02 9.43
N ILE A 36 15.90 -37.63 8.72
CA ILE A 36 15.66 -38.07 7.35
C ILE A 36 16.05 -36.93 6.41
N PHE A 37 17.06 -37.13 5.55
CA PHE A 37 17.39 -36.11 4.57
C PHE A 37 16.34 -36.10 3.46
N GLY A 38 15.66 -34.98 3.31
CA GLY A 38 14.76 -34.71 2.21
C GLY A 38 14.88 -33.25 1.73
N VAL A 39 14.72 -33.05 0.42
CA VAL A 39 14.64 -31.72 -0.20
C VAL A 39 13.32 -31.64 -0.95
N ILE A 40 12.61 -30.53 -0.76
CA ILE A 40 11.43 -30.18 -1.55
C ILE A 40 11.90 -29.36 -2.74
N ARG A 41 11.51 -29.76 -3.94
CA ARG A 41 11.62 -28.93 -5.15
C ARG A 41 10.23 -28.46 -5.55
N GLN A 42 10.12 -27.17 -5.85
CA GLN A 42 8.91 -26.51 -6.28
C GLN A 42 9.06 -26.08 -7.73
N SER A 43 7.98 -26.12 -8.50
CA SER A 43 7.98 -25.59 -9.87
C SER A 43 8.04 -24.06 -9.91
N GLN A 44 7.45 -23.39 -8.92
CA GLN A 44 7.35 -21.92 -8.82
C GLN A 44 6.92 -21.52 -7.40
N ASP A 45 7.51 -20.43 -6.89
CA ASP A 45 7.27 -19.95 -5.51
C ASP A 45 6.61 -18.56 -5.47
N ASN A 46 6.48 -17.87 -6.61
CA ASN A 46 5.89 -16.53 -6.70
C ASN A 46 4.93 -16.43 -7.88
N PHE A 47 3.72 -15.95 -7.64
CA PHE A 47 2.68 -15.68 -8.62
C PHE A 47 2.26 -14.21 -8.53
N SER A 48 1.91 -13.60 -9.66
CA SER A 48 1.29 -12.27 -9.72
C SER A 48 0.05 -12.39 -10.60
N TRP A 49 -1.09 -11.94 -10.08
CA TRP A 49 -2.34 -11.86 -10.81
C TRP A 49 -2.74 -10.41 -10.99
N HIS A 50 -3.29 -10.11 -12.16
CA HIS A 50 -3.64 -8.76 -12.57
C HIS A 50 -5.16 -8.64 -12.59
N ASP A 51 -5.68 -7.70 -11.80
CA ASP A 51 -7.10 -7.32 -11.78
C ASP A 51 -8.12 -8.46 -11.63
N THR A 52 -7.66 -9.57 -11.05
CA THR A 52 -8.49 -10.76 -10.81
C THR A 52 -9.03 -10.73 -9.39
N ASP A 53 -10.33 -10.93 -9.24
CA ASP A 53 -10.95 -11.15 -7.92
C ASP A 53 -10.28 -12.35 -7.24
N GLY A 54 -9.90 -12.20 -5.96
CA GLY A 54 -9.23 -13.24 -5.19
C GLY A 54 -10.01 -14.56 -5.14
N ALA A 55 -11.34 -14.52 -5.21
CA ALA A 55 -12.16 -15.73 -5.29
C ALA A 55 -11.94 -16.57 -6.56
N ASN A 56 -11.40 -15.96 -7.62
CA ASN A 56 -11.13 -16.59 -8.92
C ASN A 56 -9.63 -16.85 -9.16
N VAL A 57 -8.77 -16.53 -8.20
CA VAL A 57 -7.33 -16.76 -8.29
C VAL A 57 -7.02 -18.21 -7.94
N SER A 58 -6.42 -18.94 -8.89
CA SER A 58 -5.92 -20.31 -8.66
C SER A 58 -4.50 -20.46 -9.18
N SER A 59 -3.55 -20.76 -8.30
CA SER A 59 -2.13 -20.90 -8.63
C SER A 59 -1.67 -22.36 -8.44
N SER A 60 -1.38 -23.05 -9.53
CA SER A 60 -0.98 -24.47 -9.49
C SER A 60 0.53 -24.62 -9.28
N VAL A 61 0.92 -25.46 -8.31
CA VAL A 61 2.33 -25.74 -8.00
C VAL A 61 2.56 -27.24 -7.95
N LYS A 62 3.69 -27.67 -8.52
CA LYS A 62 4.17 -29.05 -8.44
C LYS A 62 5.30 -29.15 -7.40
N PHE A 63 5.21 -30.16 -6.55
CA PHE A 63 6.16 -30.47 -5.50
C PHE A 63 6.81 -31.82 -5.78
N GLN A 64 8.12 -31.90 -5.53
CA GLN A 64 8.87 -33.16 -5.56
C GLN A 64 9.68 -33.30 -4.28
N LEU A 65 9.43 -34.38 -3.54
CA LEU A 65 10.29 -34.80 -2.44
C LEU A 65 11.42 -35.67 -2.98
N THR A 66 12.65 -35.22 -2.76
CA THR A 66 13.85 -36.05 -2.98
C THR A 66 14.34 -36.55 -1.63
N SER A 67 14.45 -37.86 -1.44
CA SER A 67 15.04 -38.46 -0.23
C SER A 67 16.17 -39.43 -0.57
N ASN A 68 17.14 -39.55 0.32
CA ASN A 68 18.20 -40.55 0.25
C ASN A 68 17.89 -41.84 1.04
N SER A 69 16.66 -41.97 1.54
CA SER A 69 16.22 -43.09 2.37
C SER A 69 14.88 -43.64 1.87
N LYS A 70 14.61 -44.91 2.18
CA LYS A 70 13.30 -45.49 1.94
C LYS A 70 12.32 -44.93 2.97
N LEU A 71 11.17 -44.45 2.50
CA LEU A 71 10.12 -43.87 3.32
C LEU A 71 8.95 -44.86 3.42
N ASP A 72 8.37 -44.98 4.61
CA ASP A 72 7.18 -45.79 4.87
C ASP A 72 5.89 -44.97 4.80
N SER A 73 5.95 -43.68 5.14
CA SER A 73 4.84 -42.76 4.89
C SER A 73 5.33 -41.39 4.45
N ILE A 74 4.52 -40.77 3.60
CA ILE A 74 4.67 -39.39 3.13
C ILE A 74 3.28 -38.76 3.26
N LEU A 75 3.18 -37.63 3.95
CA LEU A 75 1.98 -36.83 4.06
C LEU A 75 2.33 -35.39 3.69
N TRP A 76 1.88 -34.97 2.52
CA TRP A 76 1.93 -33.57 2.11
C TRP A 76 0.81 -32.79 2.77
N ILE A 77 1.12 -31.58 3.22
CA ILE A 77 0.16 -30.63 3.76
C ILE A 77 0.35 -29.29 3.05
N PHE A 78 -0.73 -28.82 2.43
CA PHE A 78 -0.81 -27.62 1.61
C PHE A 78 -1.86 -26.67 2.21
N PRO A 79 -1.51 -25.89 3.25
CA PRO A 79 -2.45 -24.94 3.84
C PRO A 79 -2.97 -23.96 2.77
N GLY A 80 -4.30 -23.79 2.68
CA GLY A 80 -4.93 -22.88 1.71
C GLY A 80 -4.99 -23.39 0.27
N ALA A 81 -4.71 -24.67 0.02
CA ALA A 81 -4.75 -25.27 -1.30
C ALA A 81 -5.84 -26.34 -1.44
N ASN A 82 -6.12 -26.75 -2.68
CA ASN A 82 -7.00 -27.86 -3.00
C ASN A 82 -6.29 -28.88 -3.94
N PRO A 83 -6.08 -30.14 -3.53
CA PRO A 83 -6.34 -30.67 -2.19
C PRO A 83 -5.38 -30.09 -1.15
N ASP A 84 -5.83 -30.00 0.10
CA ASP A 84 -5.04 -29.49 1.24
C ASP A 84 -4.07 -30.55 1.81
N ARG A 85 -4.28 -31.82 1.46
CA ARG A 85 -3.47 -32.96 1.89
C ARG A 85 -3.34 -34.00 0.81
N LEU A 86 -2.19 -34.67 0.78
CA LEU A 86 -1.97 -35.77 -0.14
C LEU A 86 -0.99 -36.78 0.43
N GLU A 87 -1.33 -38.07 0.36
CA GLU A 87 -0.58 -39.15 1.02
C GLU A 87 0.12 -40.08 0.03
N GLY A 88 1.26 -40.61 0.45
CA GLY A 88 1.90 -41.77 -0.19
C GLY A 88 2.65 -41.51 -1.50
N VAL A 89 2.79 -40.26 -1.94
CA VAL A 89 3.46 -39.93 -3.20
C VAL A 89 4.72 -39.08 -3.01
N LEU A 90 5.71 -39.29 -3.88
CA LEU A 90 6.92 -38.47 -3.95
C LEU A 90 6.73 -37.17 -4.76
N GLN A 91 5.71 -37.13 -5.62
CA GLN A 91 5.37 -35.97 -6.42
C GLN A 91 3.91 -35.60 -6.18
N ALA A 92 3.65 -34.35 -5.84
CA ALA A 92 2.32 -33.84 -5.58
C ALA A 92 2.06 -32.59 -6.44
N GLN A 93 0.80 -32.37 -6.78
CA GLN A 93 0.34 -31.14 -7.42
C GLN A 93 -0.90 -30.67 -6.67
N THR A 94 -0.96 -29.37 -6.41
CA THR A 94 -2.09 -28.72 -5.73
C THR A 94 -2.31 -27.33 -6.32
N GLU A 95 -3.44 -26.72 -5.99
CA GLU A 95 -3.84 -25.38 -6.42
C GLU A 95 -4.10 -24.49 -5.20
N PHE A 96 -3.33 -23.41 -5.07
CA PHE A 96 -3.54 -22.39 -4.04
C PHE A 96 -4.62 -21.41 -4.49
N GLN A 97 -5.65 -21.22 -3.66
CA GLN A 97 -6.79 -20.36 -3.98
C GLN A 97 -6.62 -19.00 -3.28
N GLY A 98 -6.87 -17.92 -4.01
CA GLY A 98 -6.75 -16.55 -3.48
C GLY A 98 -5.32 -16.04 -3.32
N TYR A 99 -5.23 -14.84 -2.75
CA TYR A 99 -3.98 -14.15 -2.48
C TYR A 99 -3.42 -14.53 -1.10
N GLY A 100 -2.09 -14.51 -0.95
CA GLY A 100 -1.47 -14.84 0.32
C GLY A 100 -0.06 -15.40 0.21
N SER A 101 0.47 -15.76 1.38
CA SER A 101 1.71 -16.49 1.54
C SER A 101 1.40 -17.85 2.18
N PHE A 102 1.64 -18.92 1.44
CA PHE A 102 1.33 -20.28 1.87
C PHE A 102 2.64 -21.01 2.14
N GLN A 103 2.73 -21.74 3.26
CA GLN A 103 3.92 -22.51 3.58
C GLN A 103 3.63 -24.01 3.60
N PRO A 104 3.69 -24.68 2.42
CA PRO A 104 3.57 -26.12 2.34
C PRO A 104 4.69 -26.83 3.08
N TYR A 105 4.37 -28.03 3.54
CA TYR A 105 5.34 -28.91 4.16
C TYR A 105 4.98 -30.37 3.95
N VAL A 106 5.94 -31.25 4.19
CA VAL A 106 5.74 -32.70 4.12
C VAL A 106 6.18 -33.35 5.43
N ALA A 107 5.31 -34.17 5.99
CA ALA A 107 5.62 -35.04 7.11
C ALA A 107 5.99 -36.43 6.57
N ILE A 108 7.13 -36.95 7.00
CA ILE A 108 7.66 -38.23 6.53
C ILE A 108 7.98 -39.15 7.69
N LYS A 109 7.82 -40.45 7.44
CA LYS A 109 8.13 -41.52 8.39
C LYS A 109 8.98 -42.58 7.72
N SER A 110 9.98 -43.08 8.43
CA SER A 110 10.69 -44.31 8.08
C SER A 110 10.74 -45.26 9.27
N ILE A 111 10.57 -46.55 9.03
CA ILE A 111 10.61 -47.64 10.00
C ILE A 111 11.73 -48.58 9.57
N ASP A 112 12.71 -48.76 10.46
CA ASP A 112 13.82 -49.69 10.25
C ASP A 112 13.87 -50.67 11.42
N SER A 113 13.77 -51.96 11.12
CA SER A 113 13.92 -53.04 12.10
C SER A 113 15.34 -53.58 12.00
N THR A 114 16.22 -53.04 12.85
CA THR A 114 17.63 -53.46 12.89
C THR A 114 17.84 -54.83 13.55
N SER A 115 16.82 -55.38 14.22
CA SER A 115 16.79 -56.74 14.75
C SER A 115 15.34 -57.19 15.02
N SER A 116 15.13 -58.45 15.38
CA SER A 116 13.81 -58.96 15.82
C SER A 116 13.28 -58.31 17.11
N LYS A 117 14.11 -57.54 17.82
CA LYS A 117 13.82 -56.96 19.13
C LYS A 117 13.75 -55.42 19.13
N ILE A 118 14.31 -54.75 18.11
CA ILE A 118 14.42 -53.29 18.05
C ILE A 118 13.83 -52.78 16.76
N THR A 119 12.82 -51.90 16.88
CA THR A 119 12.27 -51.13 15.77
C THR A 119 12.55 -49.65 15.98
N ARG A 120 13.13 -49.00 14.97
CA ARG A 120 13.40 -47.57 14.96
C ARG A 120 12.37 -46.88 14.08
N ILE A 121 11.67 -45.91 14.65
CA ILE A 121 10.72 -45.06 13.93
C ILE A 121 11.35 -43.67 13.86
N ARG A 122 11.54 -43.15 12.65
CA ARG A 122 12.00 -41.78 12.43
C ARG A 122 10.86 -40.96 11.84
N LEU A 123 10.69 -39.76 12.36
CA LEU A 123 9.71 -38.79 11.90
C LEU A 123 10.44 -37.49 11.57
N ASP A 124 10.09 -36.90 10.43
CA ASP A 124 10.61 -35.59 10.03
C ASP A 124 9.52 -34.74 9.40
N THR A 125 9.69 -33.42 9.47
CA THR A 125 8.81 -32.44 8.83
C THR A 125 9.66 -31.44 8.07
N ILE A 126 9.50 -31.40 6.76
CA ILE A 126 10.30 -30.54 5.88
C ILE A 126 9.38 -29.46 5.34
N PHE A 127 9.73 -28.20 5.63
CA PHE A 127 9.04 -27.04 5.10
C PHE A 127 9.61 -26.66 3.74
N SER A 128 8.72 -26.27 2.84
CA SER A 128 9.10 -25.67 1.57
C SER A 128 9.34 -24.17 1.73
N ASN A 129 9.86 -23.51 0.68
CA ASN A 129 9.80 -22.06 0.62
C ASN A 129 8.33 -21.61 0.55
N PRO A 130 7.97 -20.47 1.16
CA PRO A 130 6.61 -19.95 1.03
C PRO A 130 6.24 -19.71 -0.44
N ILE A 131 5.05 -20.14 -0.83
CA ILE A 131 4.41 -19.80 -2.09
C ILE A 131 3.69 -18.47 -1.91
N LYS A 132 4.09 -17.45 -2.66
CA LYS A 132 3.51 -16.11 -2.61
C LYS A 132 2.61 -15.88 -3.81
N VAL A 133 1.38 -15.47 -3.58
CA VAL A 133 0.40 -15.11 -4.61
C VAL A 133 0.03 -13.65 -4.41
N ASN A 134 0.55 -12.80 -5.30
CA ASN A 134 0.47 -11.35 -5.23
C ASN A 134 -0.61 -10.79 -6.17
N TYR A 135 -1.10 -9.59 -5.85
CA TYR A 135 -2.01 -8.82 -6.70
C TYR A 135 -1.28 -7.63 -7.31
N SER A 136 -1.50 -7.34 -8.59
CA SER A 136 -1.02 -6.14 -9.26
C SER A 136 -2.16 -5.48 -10.05
N VAL A 137 -2.12 -4.16 -10.18
CA VAL A 137 -3.05 -3.40 -11.04
C VAL A 137 -2.39 -3.15 -12.38
N ASP A 138 -3.00 -3.65 -13.45
CA ASP A 138 -2.65 -3.27 -14.83
C ASP A 138 -3.73 -2.36 -15.43
N ASP A 139 -4.96 -2.50 -14.97
CA ASP A 139 -6.11 -1.71 -15.36
C ASP A 139 -6.92 -1.24 -14.14
N TRP A 140 -7.04 0.07 -14.03
CA TRP A 140 -7.77 0.72 -12.95
C TRP A 140 -9.30 0.69 -13.13
N ASN A 141 -9.83 0.12 -14.21
CA ASN A 141 -11.27 -0.03 -14.46
C ASN A 141 -12.03 -0.82 -13.37
N SER A 142 -11.31 -1.61 -12.56
CA SER A 142 -11.88 -2.34 -11.44
C SER A 142 -12.10 -1.48 -10.17
N PHE A 143 -11.74 -0.20 -10.21
CA PHE A 143 -11.94 0.77 -9.14
C PHE A 143 -13.17 1.62 -9.42
N THR A 144 -13.82 2.08 -8.35
CA THR A 144 -14.95 3.03 -8.43
C THR A 144 -14.47 4.43 -8.08
N THR A 145 -15.09 5.45 -8.67
CA THR A 145 -14.65 6.84 -8.57
C THR A 145 -15.80 7.76 -8.15
N SER A 146 -15.47 8.84 -7.46
CA SER A 146 -16.40 9.94 -7.20
C SER A 146 -15.67 11.28 -7.21
N GLY A 147 -16.27 12.30 -7.83
CA GLY A 147 -15.71 13.64 -8.04
C GLY A 147 -15.82 14.08 -9.50
N PRO A 148 -15.41 15.32 -9.85
CA PRO A 148 -15.29 15.74 -11.24
C PRO A 148 -14.12 14.99 -11.90
N ASP A 149 -14.42 14.15 -12.89
CA ASP A 149 -13.43 13.29 -13.57
C ASP A 149 -12.50 14.07 -14.52
N VAL A 150 -11.20 13.70 -14.55
CA VAL A 150 -10.52 13.31 -15.81
C VAL A 150 -9.50 12.21 -15.51
N TRP A 151 -9.75 11.03 -16.09
CA TRP A 151 -8.85 9.88 -16.14
C TRP A 151 -8.24 9.78 -17.53
N ASP A 152 -6.94 10.02 -17.66
CA ASP A 152 -6.21 9.68 -18.87
C ASP A 152 -5.30 8.48 -18.56
N ASN A 153 -5.69 7.31 -19.07
CA ASN A 153 -4.95 6.05 -18.92
C ASN A 153 -3.72 6.10 -19.84
N PHE A 154 -2.54 6.39 -19.27
CA PHE A 154 -1.28 6.29 -20.01
C PHE A 154 -0.75 4.86 -19.91
N GLY A 155 -1.39 3.93 -20.61
CA GLY A 155 -0.85 2.59 -20.93
C GLY A 155 -0.41 1.74 -19.75
N THR A 156 -1.35 0.97 -19.20
CA THR A 156 -1.19 -0.27 -18.38
C THR A 156 -0.27 -0.17 -17.16
N SER A 157 -0.89 -0.14 -15.97
CA SER A 157 -0.41 0.03 -14.57
C SER A 157 -0.40 1.46 -14.00
N ASP A 158 -0.25 2.47 -14.84
CA ASP A 158 -0.05 3.85 -14.40
C ASP A 158 -1.31 4.71 -14.57
N ILE A 159 -1.54 5.59 -13.62
CA ILE A 159 -2.77 6.39 -13.56
C ILE A 159 -2.46 7.86 -13.23
N LEU A 160 -3.14 8.76 -13.94
CA LEU A 160 -3.35 10.14 -13.54
C LEU A 160 -4.66 10.26 -12.74
N ILE A 161 -4.56 10.61 -11.46
CA ILE A 161 -5.68 10.84 -10.55
C ILE A 161 -5.96 12.33 -10.46
N GLY A 162 -6.87 12.78 -11.30
CA GLY A 162 -7.32 14.16 -11.33
C GLY A 162 -6.35 15.11 -12.01
N ARG A 163 -6.94 16.14 -12.63
CA ARG A 163 -6.25 17.23 -13.30
C ARG A 163 -6.93 18.53 -12.89
N ASP A 164 -6.28 19.32 -12.04
CA ASP A 164 -6.73 20.71 -11.86
C ASP A 164 -6.15 21.54 -13.00
N THR A 165 -7.01 22.18 -13.77
CA THR A 165 -6.59 23.25 -14.66
C THR A 165 -6.74 24.59 -13.95
N ILE A 166 -6.15 25.63 -14.50
CA ILE A 166 -6.27 26.99 -13.94
C ILE A 166 -7.72 27.46 -13.86
N VAL A 167 -8.55 27.02 -14.80
CA VAL A 167 -9.95 27.44 -14.96
C VAL A 167 -10.92 26.49 -14.26
N ASP A 168 -10.50 25.25 -14.02
CA ASP A 168 -11.28 24.23 -13.31
C ASP A 168 -10.44 23.70 -12.13
N GLN A 169 -10.29 24.56 -11.12
CA GLN A 169 -9.75 24.17 -9.83
C GLN A 169 -10.89 23.61 -9.01
N SER A 170 -11.18 22.33 -9.20
CA SER A 170 -12.16 21.65 -8.38
C SER A 170 -11.76 21.77 -6.90
N THR A 171 -12.67 22.33 -6.11
CA THR A 171 -12.57 22.34 -4.64
C THR A 171 -12.96 21.01 -4.03
N ASP A 172 -13.39 20.05 -4.85
CA ASP A 172 -13.83 18.75 -4.41
C ASP A 172 -12.68 17.75 -4.44
N SER A 173 -12.69 16.85 -3.45
CA SER A 173 -11.74 15.74 -3.45
C SER A 173 -12.17 14.69 -4.46
N ILE A 174 -11.21 14.13 -5.18
CA ILE A 174 -11.42 12.94 -6.01
C ILE A 174 -11.14 11.73 -5.16
N ILE A 175 -12.08 10.79 -5.11
CA ILE A 175 -11.98 9.59 -4.29
C ILE A 175 -12.03 8.36 -5.20
N ILE A 176 -11.03 7.50 -5.05
CA ILE A 176 -10.93 6.21 -5.71
C ILE A 176 -11.14 5.13 -4.67
N LYS A 177 -12.00 4.16 -4.96
CA LYS A 177 -12.31 3.09 -4.02
C LYS A 177 -12.23 1.72 -4.66
N LYS A 178 -11.69 0.76 -3.90
CA LYS A 178 -11.74 -0.66 -4.23
C LYS A 178 -11.82 -1.49 -2.97
N ARG A 179 -12.66 -2.52 -3.01
CA ARG A 179 -12.71 -3.57 -2.00
C ARG A 179 -11.80 -4.71 -2.43
N PHE A 180 -10.93 -5.16 -1.53
CA PHE A 180 -10.08 -6.32 -1.72
C PHE A 180 -10.62 -7.48 -0.91
N GLU A 181 -10.81 -8.62 -1.57
CA GLU A 181 -11.33 -9.87 -0.99
C GLU A 181 -10.48 -11.06 -1.45
N GLY A 182 -10.69 -12.22 -0.84
CA GLY A 182 -9.95 -13.45 -1.16
C GLY A 182 -8.50 -13.43 -0.69
N LEU A 183 -8.21 -12.71 0.41
CA LEU A 183 -6.92 -12.76 1.09
C LEU A 183 -6.96 -13.86 2.16
N ASN A 184 -5.97 -14.73 2.21
CA ASN A 184 -5.96 -15.87 3.13
C ASN A 184 -5.30 -15.53 4.48
N GLY A 185 -5.81 -14.51 5.19
CA GLY A 185 -5.32 -14.12 6.52
C GLY A 185 -3.87 -13.64 6.56
N GLY A 186 -3.36 -13.18 5.42
CA GLY A 186 -1.97 -12.75 5.29
C GLY A 186 -1.70 -11.36 5.86
N ASP A 187 -0.42 -11.00 5.81
CA ASP A 187 0.09 -9.66 6.12
C ASP A 187 0.51 -8.95 4.81
N PRO A 188 -0.43 -8.55 3.93
CA PRO A 188 -0.07 -7.88 2.68
C PRO A 188 0.63 -6.55 2.95
N THR A 189 1.53 -6.20 2.04
CA THR A 189 2.07 -4.84 1.95
C THR A 189 1.55 -4.18 0.69
N ILE A 190 0.82 -3.08 0.83
CA ILE A 190 0.49 -2.21 -0.31
C ILE A 190 1.77 -1.52 -0.74
N LYS A 191 2.10 -1.60 -2.04
CA LYS A 191 3.20 -0.86 -2.65
C LYS A 191 2.73 -0.12 -3.88
N PHE A 192 3.25 1.09 -4.05
CA PHE A 192 3.09 1.90 -5.24
C PHE A 192 4.14 3.01 -5.22
N SER A 193 4.37 3.62 -6.38
CA SER A 193 5.12 4.86 -6.49
C SER A 193 4.18 5.99 -6.86
N TYR A 194 4.49 7.22 -6.47
CA TYR A 194 3.70 8.38 -6.86
C TYR A 194 4.58 9.55 -7.28
N LYS A 195 4.00 10.44 -8.09
CA LYS A 195 4.59 11.72 -8.49
C LYS A 195 3.51 12.78 -8.45
N ILE A 196 3.80 13.92 -7.84
CA ILE A 196 2.94 15.09 -7.90
C ILE A 196 3.59 16.10 -8.85
N ASN A 197 2.82 16.63 -9.77
CA ASN A 197 3.23 17.73 -10.62
C ASN A 197 2.34 18.92 -10.28
N GLN A 198 2.91 19.97 -9.70
CA GLN A 198 2.27 21.24 -9.38
C GLN A 198 2.98 22.36 -10.14
N ASN A 199 2.30 23.49 -10.40
CA ASN A 199 2.92 24.67 -11.02
C ASN A 199 3.85 25.45 -10.07
N VAL A 200 4.94 24.79 -9.65
CA VAL A 200 6.07 25.37 -8.93
C VAL A 200 7.35 24.76 -9.53
N SER A 201 8.51 25.38 -9.34
CA SER A 201 9.77 24.75 -9.79
C SER A 201 9.92 23.34 -9.19
N ALA A 202 10.53 22.41 -9.94
CA ALA A 202 10.74 21.02 -9.50
C ALA A 202 11.50 20.94 -8.16
N ASP A 203 12.37 21.91 -7.89
CA ASP A 203 13.16 21.99 -6.66
C ASP A 203 12.38 22.56 -5.45
N ILE A 204 11.13 22.98 -5.66
CA ILE A 204 10.27 23.58 -4.64
C ILE A 204 9.27 22.54 -4.13
N LYS A 205 8.96 22.62 -2.83
CA LYS A 205 7.94 21.79 -2.19
C LYS A 205 6.54 22.23 -2.62
N THR A 206 5.62 21.28 -2.76
CA THR A 206 4.22 21.52 -3.12
C THR A 206 3.38 22.22 -2.04
N GLY A 207 3.98 22.76 -0.98
CA GLY A 207 3.28 23.30 0.20
C GLY A 207 2.82 22.25 1.21
N ASN A 208 2.27 22.70 2.34
CA ASN A 208 2.02 21.88 3.53
C ASN A 208 0.64 21.19 3.54
N ASN A 209 -0.24 21.51 2.60
CA ASN A 209 -1.53 20.86 2.46
C ASN A 209 -1.35 19.40 2.11
N LYS A 210 -2.34 18.63 2.59
CA LYS A 210 -2.51 17.24 2.19
C LYS A 210 -2.82 17.23 0.70
N LYS A 211 -2.00 16.52 -0.06
CA LYS A 211 -2.13 16.40 -1.51
C LYS A 211 -2.94 15.16 -1.88
N PHE A 212 -2.63 14.06 -1.23
CA PHE A 212 -3.47 12.88 -1.24
C PHE A 212 -3.28 12.04 0.01
N SER A 213 -4.21 11.13 0.23
CA SER A 213 -4.17 10.14 1.31
C SER A 213 -4.56 8.77 0.82
N VAL A 214 -4.03 7.76 1.49
CA VAL A 214 -4.49 6.37 1.39
C VAL A 214 -5.18 6.01 2.70
N ILE A 215 -6.44 5.61 2.59
CA ILE A 215 -7.30 5.19 3.69
C ILE A 215 -7.57 3.70 3.54
N ILE A 216 -7.42 2.95 4.64
CA ILE A 216 -7.71 1.52 4.71
C ILE A 216 -8.73 1.30 5.83
N ASP A 217 -9.88 0.73 5.49
CA ASP A 217 -11.02 0.51 6.40
C ASP A 217 -11.44 1.78 7.16
N GLY A 218 -11.46 2.92 6.46
CA GLY A 218 -11.80 4.23 7.04
C GLY A 218 -10.69 4.89 7.86
N PHE A 219 -9.52 4.25 8.03
CA PHE A 219 -8.37 4.84 8.73
C PHE A 219 -7.29 5.28 7.75
N GLU A 220 -6.84 6.53 7.88
CA GLU A 220 -5.69 7.03 7.13
C GLU A 220 -4.42 6.24 7.49
N ARG A 221 -3.76 5.67 6.47
CA ARG A 221 -2.49 4.94 6.60
C ARG A 221 -1.32 5.69 6.01
N PHE A 222 -1.58 6.57 5.05
CA PHE A 222 -0.56 7.37 4.38
C PHE A 222 -1.15 8.71 3.96
N SER A 223 -0.33 9.76 3.97
CA SER A 223 -0.65 11.02 3.32
C SER A 223 0.60 11.71 2.78
N ALA A 224 0.47 12.35 1.63
CA ALA A 224 1.53 13.16 1.04
C ALA A 224 1.30 14.65 1.36
N ARG A 225 2.34 15.30 1.87
CA ARG A 225 2.44 16.73 2.19
C ARG A 225 3.87 17.18 1.90
N GLU A 226 4.07 18.44 1.53
CA GLU A 226 5.41 19.03 1.33
C GLU A 226 6.34 18.23 0.41
N VAL A 227 5.80 17.55 -0.60
CA VAL A 227 6.61 16.74 -1.49
C VAL A 227 7.39 17.61 -2.46
N LYS A 228 8.57 17.16 -2.86
CA LYS A 228 9.32 17.83 -3.93
C LYS A 228 8.57 17.65 -5.24
N ASN A 229 8.36 18.75 -5.94
CA ASN A 229 7.58 18.75 -7.15
C ASN A 229 8.25 17.91 -8.26
N LYS A 230 7.46 17.20 -9.07
CA LYS A 230 7.89 16.32 -10.18
C LYS A 230 8.82 15.17 -9.78
N GLN A 231 9.06 14.94 -8.48
CA GLN A 231 9.87 13.83 -7.99
C GLN A 231 9.01 12.58 -7.72
N PHE A 232 9.60 11.41 -7.96
CA PHE A 232 9.01 10.12 -7.62
C PHE A 232 9.28 9.73 -6.17
N PHE A 233 8.27 9.12 -5.54
CA PHE A 233 8.33 8.62 -4.17
C PHE A 233 7.72 7.24 -4.10
N ASP A 234 8.40 6.31 -3.42
CA ASP A 234 7.91 4.96 -3.18
C ASP A 234 7.18 4.89 -1.84
N VAL A 235 6.06 4.17 -1.82
CA VAL A 235 5.23 3.97 -0.65
C VAL A 235 5.10 2.48 -0.36
N SER A 236 5.21 2.13 0.92
CA SER A 236 5.07 0.78 1.42
C SER A 236 4.24 0.80 2.70
N ILE A 237 3.03 0.26 2.65
CA ILE A 237 2.08 0.25 3.78
C ILE A 237 1.83 -1.20 4.20
N PRO A 238 2.43 -1.68 5.31
CA PRO A 238 2.17 -3.02 5.80
C PRO A 238 0.77 -3.09 6.43
N LEU A 239 0.01 -4.09 6.05
CA LEU A 239 -1.27 -4.46 6.65
C LEU A 239 -1.08 -5.76 7.42
N LYS A 240 -1.78 -5.89 8.55
CA LYS A 240 -1.67 -7.09 9.39
C LYS A 240 -3.00 -7.83 9.47
N ASN A 241 -2.94 -9.15 9.33
CA ASN A 241 -4.05 -10.09 9.47
C ASN A 241 -5.30 -9.61 8.71
N LYS A 242 -5.18 -9.48 7.38
CA LYS A 242 -6.28 -9.03 6.52
C LYS A 242 -6.79 -10.17 5.65
N ASP A 243 -8.07 -10.50 5.81
CA ASP A 243 -8.82 -11.36 4.89
C ASP A 243 -9.51 -10.55 3.77
N GLN A 244 -9.86 -9.31 4.11
CA GLN A 244 -10.46 -8.32 3.22
C GLN A 244 -10.18 -6.91 3.77
N PHE A 245 -10.22 -5.90 2.90
CA PHE A 245 -10.19 -4.49 3.31
C PHE A 245 -10.78 -3.58 2.24
N ASP A 246 -11.27 -2.42 2.69
CA ASP A 246 -11.69 -1.33 1.80
C ASP A 246 -10.53 -0.34 1.65
N LEU A 247 -10.10 -0.09 0.41
CA LEU A 247 -9.11 0.91 0.04
C LEU A 247 -9.82 2.17 -0.47
N GLU A 248 -9.40 3.32 0.03
CA GLU A 248 -9.68 4.61 -0.59
C GLU A 248 -8.40 5.39 -0.85
N ILE A 249 -8.26 5.95 -2.05
CA ILE A 249 -7.24 6.95 -2.38
C ILE A 249 -7.97 8.27 -2.57
N ILE A 250 -7.69 9.23 -1.69
CA ILE A 250 -8.31 10.55 -1.71
C ILE A 250 -7.30 11.55 -2.21
N ARG A 251 -7.54 12.13 -3.38
CA ARG A 251 -6.79 13.27 -3.90
C ARG A 251 -7.51 14.54 -3.51
N TYR A 252 -6.82 15.42 -2.79
CA TYR A 252 -7.37 16.68 -2.31
C TYR A 252 -7.15 17.80 -3.34
N PRO A 253 -7.97 18.85 -3.31
CA PRO A 253 -7.75 20.05 -4.11
C PRO A 253 -6.34 20.61 -3.95
N SER A 254 -5.77 21.08 -5.06
CA SER A 254 -4.43 21.66 -5.06
C SER A 254 -4.35 23.01 -4.36
N LEU A 255 -5.43 23.79 -4.51
CA LEU A 255 -5.66 25.09 -3.90
C LEU A 255 -7.12 25.13 -3.37
N PHE A 256 -7.38 26.02 -2.42
CA PHE A 256 -8.70 26.25 -1.84
C PHE A 256 -9.27 27.55 -2.40
N SER A 257 -10.48 27.53 -2.97
CA SER A 257 -11.17 28.75 -3.37
C SER A 257 -11.37 29.68 -2.18
N THR A 258 -11.25 30.97 -2.41
CA THR A 258 -11.58 31.99 -1.40
C THR A 258 -12.68 32.91 -1.90
N GLU A 259 -13.20 33.76 -1.02
CA GLU A 259 -14.10 34.86 -1.39
C GLU A 259 -13.32 36.08 -1.94
N TRP A 260 -11.99 35.97 -2.08
CA TRP A 260 -11.17 37.02 -2.69
C TRP A 260 -11.24 36.92 -4.21
N GLU A 261 -11.36 38.08 -4.85
CA GLU A 261 -11.45 38.19 -6.30
C GLU A 261 -10.59 39.33 -6.82
N VAL A 262 -10.16 39.22 -8.08
CA VAL A 262 -9.58 40.31 -8.85
C VAL A 262 -10.71 41.07 -9.54
N SER A 263 -10.85 42.35 -9.25
CA SER A 263 -11.81 43.22 -9.93
C SER A 263 -11.12 44.18 -10.88
N THR A 264 -11.89 44.75 -11.80
CA THR A 264 -11.42 45.72 -12.78
C THR A 264 -12.52 46.75 -13.07
N ASP A 265 -12.12 47.96 -13.48
CA ASP A 265 -13.04 49.03 -13.87
C ASP A 265 -13.81 48.72 -15.16
N ASP A 266 -13.25 47.89 -16.05
CA ASP A 266 -13.92 47.39 -17.25
C ASP A 266 -14.04 45.86 -17.18
N PRO A 267 -15.20 45.31 -16.77
CA PRO A 267 -15.40 43.86 -16.67
C PRO A 267 -15.17 43.08 -17.97
N SER A 268 -15.18 43.73 -19.13
CA SER A 268 -14.89 43.07 -20.42
C SER A 268 -13.40 42.87 -20.70
N SER A 269 -12.54 43.50 -19.90
CA SER A 269 -11.07 43.45 -20.01
C SER A 269 -10.43 42.27 -19.27
N ILE A 270 -11.22 41.45 -18.57
CA ILE A 270 -10.77 40.26 -17.84
C ILE A 270 -11.72 39.09 -18.08
N ASP A 271 -11.21 37.87 -18.15
CA ASP A 271 -12.05 36.67 -18.22
C ASP A 271 -12.70 36.43 -16.84
N PRO A 272 -14.04 36.51 -16.71
CA PRO A 272 -14.74 36.33 -15.44
C PRO A 272 -14.57 34.93 -14.83
N GLN A 273 -14.11 33.92 -15.57
CA GLN A 273 -13.80 32.60 -15.03
C GLN A 273 -12.43 32.54 -14.33
N THR A 274 -11.63 33.61 -14.41
CA THR A 274 -10.23 33.64 -13.93
C THR A 274 -10.00 34.63 -12.79
N ILE A 275 -11.06 35.27 -12.29
CA ILE A 275 -10.97 36.34 -11.29
C ILE A 275 -10.84 35.84 -9.84
N THR A 276 -11.29 34.62 -9.57
CA THR A 276 -11.25 34.05 -8.22
C THR A 276 -9.80 33.87 -7.77
N MET A 277 -9.53 34.24 -6.51
CA MET A 277 -8.26 33.95 -5.85
C MET A 277 -8.37 32.72 -4.96
N TYR A 278 -7.24 32.05 -4.79
CA TYR A 278 -7.14 30.77 -4.09
C TYR A 278 -6.08 30.83 -3.00
N GLN A 279 -6.18 29.96 -2.01
CA GLN A 279 -5.13 29.73 -1.02
C GLN A 279 -4.48 28.37 -1.25
N PRO A 280 -3.13 28.26 -1.15
CA PRO A 280 -2.47 26.96 -1.17
C PRO A 280 -2.85 26.07 0.02
N ASN A 281 -3.10 26.67 1.19
CA ASN A 281 -3.62 26.00 2.37
C ASN A 281 -4.79 26.77 2.99
N ALA A 282 -5.76 26.06 3.57
CA ALA A 282 -6.79 26.70 4.38
C ALA A 282 -6.15 27.54 5.51
N ASN A 283 -6.48 28.83 5.57
CA ASN A 283 -5.96 29.82 6.53
C ASN A 283 -4.48 30.21 6.34
N GLU A 284 -3.94 30.10 5.13
CA GLU A 284 -2.61 30.62 4.82
C GLU A 284 -2.61 32.13 4.61
N ASN A 285 -1.46 32.76 4.86
CA ASN A 285 -1.23 34.17 4.64
C ASN A 285 -0.88 34.51 3.17
N THR A 286 -1.34 33.69 2.21
CA THR A 286 -1.02 33.88 0.79
C THR A 286 -2.24 33.58 -0.07
N LEU A 287 -2.64 34.54 -0.91
CA LEU A 287 -3.59 34.32 -1.99
C LEU A 287 -2.85 34.20 -3.32
N ILE A 288 -3.37 33.39 -4.22
CA ILE A 288 -2.87 33.21 -5.58
C ILE A 288 -4.04 33.37 -6.55
N GLY A 289 -3.91 34.27 -7.53
CA GLY A 289 -4.86 34.47 -8.61
C GLY A 289 -4.21 34.23 -9.97
N TYR A 290 -5.00 33.82 -10.95
CA TYR A 290 -4.52 33.58 -12.32
C TYR A 290 -5.35 34.32 -13.37
N PRO A 291 -5.49 35.66 -13.27
CA PRO A 291 -6.36 36.38 -14.17
C PRO A 291 -5.85 36.36 -15.61
N SER A 292 -6.78 36.15 -16.54
CA SER A 292 -6.55 36.31 -17.97
C SER A 292 -7.12 37.66 -18.41
N VAL A 293 -6.23 38.60 -18.72
CA VAL A 293 -6.56 39.98 -19.10
C VAL A 293 -6.67 40.04 -20.62
N THR A 294 -7.86 40.37 -21.14
CA THR A 294 -8.19 40.40 -22.57
C THR A 294 -7.90 41.77 -23.22
N ALA A 295 -7.75 42.82 -22.41
CA ALA A 295 -7.32 44.14 -22.84
C ALA A 295 -6.65 44.87 -21.67
N SER A 296 -5.67 45.74 -21.93
CA SER A 296 -4.97 46.47 -20.85
C SER A 296 -5.96 47.19 -19.94
N THR A 297 -5.81 46.97 -18.65
CA THR A 297 -6.77 47.42 -17.63
C THR A 297 -6.10 47.69 -16.29
N THR A 298 -6.87 48.18 -15.33
CA THR A 298 -6.51 48.31 -13.92
C THR A 298 -7.22 47.24 -13.11
N VAL A 299 -6.52 46.70 -12.12
CA VAL A 299 -7.06 45.68 -11.21
C VAL A 299 -6.92 46.06 -9.74
N MET A 300 -7.85 45.55 -8.94
CA MET A 300 -7.88 45.66 -7.49
C MET A 300 -8.15 44.27 -6.88
N PHE A 301 -7.70 44.04 -5.65
CA PHE A 301 -8.00 42.83 -4.90
C PHE A 301 -9.19 43.07 -3.98
N ASN A 302 -10.24 42.27 -4.13
CA ASN A 302 -11.53 42.52 -3.49
C ASN A 302 -11.92 41.42 -2.51
N TYR A 303 -12.55 41.83 -1.41
CA TYR A 303 -13.24 40.94 -0.48
C TYR A 303 -14.55 41.59 -0.05
N GLY A 304 -15.67 41.11 -0.60
CA GLY A 304 -16.97 41.75 -0.42
C GLY A 304 -16.96 43.22 -0.90
N SER A 305 -17.16 44.17 0.01
CA SER A 305 -17.14 45.61 -0.30
C SER A 305 -15.76 46.27 -0.16
N TYR A 306 -14.75 45.56 0.34
CA TYR A 306 -13.41 46.09 0.55
C TYR A 306 -12.56 45.90 -0.70
N ASN A 307 -11.81 46.92 -1.09
CA ASN A 307 -10.94 46.90 -2.26
C ASN A 307 -9.52 47.30 -1.84
N TYR A 308 -8.53 46.55 -2.28
CA TYR A 308 -7.12 46.77 -1.97
C TYR A 308 -6.34 47.05 -3.24
N GLY A 309 -5.60 48.16 -3.21
CA GLY A 309 -4.77 48.64 -4.30
C GLY A 309 -3.35 48.90 -3.82
N SER A 310 -2.47 49.19 -4.76
CA SER A 310 -1.08 49.50 -4.46
C SER A 310 -0.92 50.89 -3.85
N VAL A 311 0.14 51.08 -3.08
CA VAL A 311 0.66 52.43 -2.82
C VAL A 311 1.41 52.94 -4.05
N SER A 312 1.25 54.22 -4.39
CA SER A 312 1.77 54.92 -5.60
C SER A 312 3.23 54.67 -6.02
N SER A 313 4.07 54.02 -5.21
CA SER A 313 5.45 53.67 -5.57
C SER A 313 5.92 52.30 -5.07
N GLY A 314 5.03 51.34 -4.81
CA GLY A 314 5.42 50.08 -4.18
C GLY A 314 4.55 48.86 -4.49
N PHE A 315 5.04 47.72 -3.99
CA PHE A 315 4.34 46.43 -4.01
C PHE A 315 3.46 46.23 -2.77
N GLU A 316 3.36 47.23 -1.91
CA GLU A 316 2.53 47.20 -0.70
C GLU A 316 1.08 47.47 -1.08
N LEU A 317 0.17 46.79 -0.38
CA LEU A 317 -1.27 46.92 -0.55
C LEU A 317 -1.87 47.68 0.62
N VAL A 318 -2.81 48.57 0.31
CA VAL A 318 -3.64 49.28 1.29
C VAL A 318 -5.09 49.30 0.82
N GLU A 319 -6.00 49.36 1.79
CA GLU A 319 -7.42 49.53 1.50
C GLU A 319 -7.64 50.87 0.78
N ASN A 320 -8.42 50.85 -0.31
CA ASN A 320 -8.66 52.00 -1.19
C ASN A 320 -7.37 52.61 -1.78
N GLY A 321 -6.35 51.78 -2.00
CA GLY A 321 -5.12 52.17 -2.70
C GLY A 321 -5.32 52.40 -4.20
N ASP A 322 -4.23 52.71 -4.89
CA ASP A 322 -4.22 52.97 -6.33
C ASP A 322 -4.33 51.64 -7.11
N PRO A 323 -5.19 51.56 -8.15
CA PRO A 323 -5.32 50.38 -8.98
C PRO A 323 -4.03 49.96 -9.67
N ILE A 324 -3.82 48.65 -9.78
CA ILE A 324 -2.60 48.08 -10.37
C ILE A 324 -2.84 47.90 -11.87
N LYS A 325 -1.97 48.47 -12.69
CA LYS A 325 -2.09 48.37 -14.16
C LYS A 325 -1.60 47.02 -14.65
N LEU A 326 -2.42 46.31 -15.42
CA LEU A 326 -2.07 45.12 -16.19
C LEU A 326 -2.19 45.39 -17.69
N LEU A 327 -1.34 44.75 -18.48
CA LEU A 327 -1.48 44.71 -19.94
C LEU A 327 -2.33 43.51 -20.35
N GLU A 328 -2.66 43.41 -21.64
CA GLU A 328 -3.26 42.18 -22.18
C GLU A 328 -2.29 41.00 -21.99
N GLY A 329 -2.79 39.91 -21.43
CA GLY A 329 -1.96 38.73 -21.15
C GLY A 329 -2.48 37.87 -19.99
N GLN A 330 -1.72 36.82 -19.71
CA GLN A 330 -2.00 35.86 -18.64
C GLN A 330 -1.00 36.06 -17.50
N TYR A 331 -1.52 36.11 -16.28
CA TYR A 331 -0.76 36.49 -15.10
C TYR A 331 -0.88 35.48 -13.97
N LYS A 332 0.13 35.44 -13.11
CA LYS A 332 0.02 34.89 -11.75
C LYS A 332 0.21 36.05 -10.78
N LEU A 333 -0.77 36.24 -9.93
CA LEU A 333 -0.76 37.22 -8.86
C LEU A 333 -0.57 36.46 -7.54
N GLU A 334 0.43 36.83 -6.76
CA GLU A 334 0.54 36.34 -5.37
C GLU A 334 0.35 37.52 -4.42
N VAL A 335 -0.50 37.35 -3.41
CA VAL A 335 -0.80 38.38 -2.42
C VAL A 335 -0.47 37.84 -1.04
N THR A 336 0.39 38.55 -0.31
CA THR A 336 0.70 38.26 1.09
C THR A 336 -0.34 38.92 1.99
N LEU A 337 -0.85 38.14 2.95
CA LEU A 337 -1.79 38.59 3.96
C LEU A 337 -1.09 38.75 5.32
N GLU A 338 -1.49 39.74 6.09
CA GLU A 338 -1.19 39.85 7.51
C GLU A 338 -2.51 39.94 8.28
N ARG A 339 -2.73 39.00 9.20
CA ARG A 339 -4.00 38.89 9.96
C ARG A 339 -5.24 38.84 9.06
N GLY A 340 -5.11 38.20 7.90
CA GLY A 340 -6.18 38.06 6.90
C GLY A 340 -6.35 39.25 5.95
N LEU A 341 -5.52 40.29 6.05
CA LEU A 341 -5.60 41.49 5.19
C LEU A 341 -4.45 41.54 4.20
N PRO A 342 -4.67 41.90 2.91
CA PRO A 342 -3.62 42.09 1.92
C PRO A 342 -2.64 43.18 2.32
N ILE A 343 -1.35 42.86 2.35
CA ILE A 343 -0.27 43.81 2.67
C ILE A 343 0.74 43.98 1.54
N ARG A 344 0.86 42.99 0.64
CA ARG A 344 1.84 43.01 -0.44
C ARG A 344 1.39 42.13 -1.59
N TYR A 345 1.83 42.45 -2.81
CA TYR A 345 1.64 41.59 -3.97
C TYR A 345 2.93 41.37 -4.77
N SER A 346 2.92 40.34 -5.61
CA SER A 346 3.86 40.11 -6.70
C SER A 346 3.08 39.72 -7.96
N ILE A 347 3.68 40.00 -9.12
CA ILE A 347 3.10 39.72 -10.43
C ILE A 347 4.15 38.99 -11.27
N GLU A 348 3.73 37.87 -11.84
CA GLU A 348 4.46 37.14 -12.87
C GLU A 348 3.67 37.22 -14.18
N GLU A 349 4.30 37.72 -15.24
CA GLU A 349 3.70 37.97 -16.56
C GLU A 349 4.12 36.91 -17.58
N GLY A 350 3.38 36.83 -18.69
CA GLY A 350 3.77 36.02 -19.84
C GLY A 350 3.63 34.52 -19.60
N LEU A 351 2.72 34.13 -18.71
CA LEU A 351 2.38 32.72 -18.53
C LEU A 351 1.74 32.20 -19.82
N ASN A 352 2.15 31.01 -20.24
CA ASN A 352 1.48 30.31 -21.33
C ASN A 352 0.50 29.31 -20.73
N LEU A 353 -0.75 29.75 -20.47
CA LEU A 353 -1.79 28.86 -19.91
C LEU A 353 -2.28 27.83 -20.95
N GLY A 354 -1.87 27.96 -22.22
CA GLY A 354 -2.21 27.07 -23.32
C GLY A 354 -1.40 25.76 -23.35
N ASP A 355 -0.27 25.70 -22.64
CA ASP A 355 0.51 24.49 -22.51
C ASP A 355 0.27 23.82 -21.15
N ASN A 356 0.43 22.50 -21.13
CA ASN A 356 0.19 21.57 -20.02
C ASN A 356 0.95 21.86 -18.70
N GLU A 357 1.52 23.04 -18.52
CA GLU A 357 2.55 23.37 -17.52
C GLU A 357 2.00 23.95 -16.21
N VAL A 358 0.72 24.32 -16.16
CA VAL A 358 0.08 24.88 -14.96
C VAL A 358 -1.00 23.94 -14.42
N ARG A 359 -0.58 22.81 -13.86
CA ARG A 359 -1.49 21.74 -13.41
C ARG A 359 -1.14 21.29 -12.01
N PHE A 360 -2.14 20.84 -11.26
CA PHE A 360 -1.90 19.81 -10.24
C PHE A 360 -2.32 18.47 -10.80
N ASP A 361 -1.35 17.58 -10.97
CA ASP A 361 -1.54 16.20 -11.37
C ASP A 361 -0.99 15.29 -10.26
N LEU A 362 -1.78 14.30 -9.85
CA LEU A 362 -1.30 13.19 -9.03
C LEU A 362 -1.16 11.95 -9.92
N PHE A 363 0.04 11.41 -10.01
CA PHE A 363 0.28 10.15 -10.69
C PHE A 363 0.54 9.03 -9.68
N ILE A 364 -0.06 7.86 -9.87
CA ILE A 364 0.27 6.62 -9.15
C ILE A 364 0.75 5.57 -10.15
N TYR A 365 1.78 4.84 -9.76
CA TYR A 365 2.50 3.87 -10.59
C TYR A 365 2.61 2.54 -9.82
N ASP A 366 2.59 1.43 -10.56
CA ASP A 366 2.91 0.08 -10.08
C ASP A 366 2.16 -0.33 -8.78
N PHE A 367 0.86 -0.01 -8.68
CA PHE A 367 0.09 -0.35 -7.50
C PHE A 367 -0.08 -1.87 -7.35
N ARG A 368 0.33 -2.43 -6.20
CA ARG A 368 0.30 -3.87 -5.94
C ARG A 368 0.18 -4.22 -4.46
N LEU A 369 -0.24 -5.46 -4.20
CA LEU A 369 -0.20 -6.12 -2.90
C LEU A 369 0.84 -7.23 -2.94
N GLU A 370 1.88 -7.13 -2.10
CA GLU A 370 2.91 -8.16 -1.93
C GLU A 370 2.72 -8.93 -0.62
N PHE A 371 2.91 -10.25 -0.65
CA PHE A 371 2.82 -11.18 0.48
C PHE A 371 4.13 -11.89 0.78
#